data_AF-A0A3G2R045-F1
#
_entry.id   AF-A0A3G2R045-F1
#
_cell.length_a   1.000
_cell.length_b   1.000
_cell.length_c   1.000
_cell.angle_alpha   90.00
_cell.angle_beta   90.00
_cell.angle_gamma   90.00
#
_symmetry.space_group_name_H-M   'P 1'
#
loop_
_entity.id
_entity.type
_entity.pdbx_description
1 polymer ?
#
loop_
_entity_poly.entity_id
_entity_poly.type
_entity_poly.pdbx_seq_one_letter_code
_entity_poly.pdbx_strand_id
1 'polypeptide(L)' 'MSLPKYSELKALSNIVDIEKEIFLYSKNLFDLKLKRATNQVTQPHNFKHLKRRLAQLKFHKSCLLRIPN' A
#
# COMPACT_ATOMS: atom_id res chain seq x y z
N MET A 1 9.21 -6.12 -8.23
CA MET A 1 8.54 -4.81 -8.36
C MET A 1 9.54 -3.72 -8.03
N SER A 2 9.60 -2.65 -8.82
CA SER A 2 10.36 -1.44 -8.48
C SER A 2 9.94 -0.94 -7.10
N LEU A 3 10.90 -0.50 -6.29
CA LEU A 3 10.61 0.06 -4.98
C LEU A 3 9.78 1.36 -5.15
N PRO A 4 8.53 1.43 -4.66
CA PRO A 4 7.71 2.63 -4.84
C PRO A 4 8.36 3.82 -4.14
N LYS A 5 8.48 4.95 -4.85
CA LYS A 5 9.03 6.18 -4.27
C LYS A 5 7.94 6.90 -3.50
N TYR A 6 8.31 7.54 -2.39
CA TYR A 6 7.35 8.35 -1.62
C TYR A 6 6.88 9.58 -2.40
N SER A 7 7.71 10.12 -3.30
CA SER A 7 7.36 11.27 -4.14
C SER A 7 6.09 11.06 -4.97
N GLU A 8 5.81 9.82 -5.38
CA GLU A 8 4.60 9.46 -6.14
C GLU A 8 3.31 9.69 -5.34
N LEU A 9 3.36 9.57 -4.01
CA LEU A 9 2.20 9.75 -3.14
C LEU A 9 1.79 11.22 -3.01
N LYS A 10 2.72 12.15 -3.21
CA LYS A 10 2.41 13.60 -3.18
C LYS A 10 1.48 14.02 -4.32
N ALA A 11 1.45 13.28 -5.43
CA ALA A 11 0.55 13.52 -6.55
C ALA A 11 -0.91 13.09 -6.25
N LEU A 12 -1.12 12.26 -5.23
CA LEU A 12 -2.45 11.81 -4.83
C LEU A 12 -3.00 12.75 -3.76
N SER A 13 -3.82 13.72 -4.17
CA SER A 13 -4.48 14.67 -3.26
C SER A 13 -5.89 14.23 -2.86
N ASN A 14 -6.51 13.30 -3.59
CA ASN A 14 -7.87 12.85 -3.33
C ASN A 14 -7.91 11.68 -2.33
N ILE A 15 -8.67 11.85 -1.25
CA ILE A 15 -8.84 10.83 -0.20
C ILE A 15 -9.46 9.55 -0.76
N VAL A 16 -10.43 9.68 -1.68
CA VAL A 16 -11.15 8.52 -2.26
C VAL A 16 -10.19 7.62 -3.05
N ASP A 17 -9.26 8.21 -3.79
CA ASP A 17 -8.30 7.44 -4.59
C ASP A 17 -7.23 6.78 -3.71
N ILE A 18 -6.84 7.44 -2.62
CA ILE A 18 -5.97 6.82 -1.59
C ILE A 18 -6.65 5.60 -0.96
N GLU A 19 -7.96 5.68 -0.67
CA GLU A 19 -8.71 4.54 -0.13
C GLU A 19 -8.81 3.37 -1.12
N LYS A 20 -9.05 3.65 -2.40
CA LYS A 20 -9.02 2.63 -3.47
C LYS A 20 -7.65 1.94 -3.54
N GLU A 21 -6.56 2.71 -3.49
CA GLU A 21 -5.21 2.13 -3.44
C GLU A 21 -5.00 1.26 -2.20
N ILE A 22 -5.40 1.74 -1.01
CA ILE A 22 -5.30 0.96 0.23
C ILE A 22 -6.04 -0.38 0.09
N PHE A 23 -7.24 -0.36 -0.49
CA PHE A 23 -8.02 -1.59 -0.73
C PHE A 23 -7.27 -2.55 -1.67
N LEU A 24 -6.78 -2.05 -2.81
CA LEU A 24 -6.02 -2.84 -3.78
C LEU A 24 -4.76 -3.46 -3.16
N TYR A 25 -3.97 -2.66 -2.42
CA TYR A 25 -2.77 -3.13 -1.74
C TYR A 25 -3.07 -4.14 -0.62
N SER A 26 -4.18 -3.98 0.09
CA SER A 26 -4.65 -4.93 1.09
C SER A 26 -5.05 -6.27 0.46
N LYS A 27 -5.75 -6.22 -0.68
CA LYS A 27 -6.13 -7.41 -1.45
C LYS A 27 -4.89 -8.15 -1.96
N ASN A 28 -3.94 -7.43 -2.55
CA ASN A 28 -2.66 -8.01 -2.98
C ASN A 28 -1.89 -8.68 -1.84
N LEU A 29 -1.89 -8.08 -0.64
CA LEU A 29 -1.27 -8.68 0.54
C LEU A 29 -1.98 -9.95 0.98
N PHE A 30 -3.32 -9.98 0.91
CA PHE A 30 -4.12 -11.17 1.18
C PHE A 30 -3.80 -12.28 0.18
N ASP A 31 -3.76 -11.98 -1.11
CA ASP A 31 -3.45 -12.97 -2.14
C ASP A 31 -2.03 -13.54 -1.98
N LEU A 32 -1.04 -12.72 -1.62
CA LEU A 32 0.31 -13.23 -1.30
C LEU A 32 0.33 -14.14 -0.07
N LYS A 33 -0.46 -13.83 0.96
CA LYS A 33 -0.58 -14.71 2.14
C LYS A 33 -1.23 -16.03 1.77
N LEU A 34 -2.26 -16.01 0.93
CA LEU A 34 -2.91 -17.21 0.42
C LEU A 34 -1.92 -18.07 -0.38
N LYS A 35 -1.18 -17.46 -1.30
CA LYS A 35 -0.13 -18.15 -2.07
C LYS A 35 0.91 -18.81 -1.17
N ARG A 36 1.37 -18.10 -0.14
CA ARG A 36 2.29 -18.64 0.87
C ARG A 36 1.68 -19.79 1.66
N ALA A 37 0.41 -19.70 2.05
CA ALA A 37 -0.29 -20.77 2.75
C ALA A 37 -0.44 -22.04 1.88
N THR A 38 -0.62 -21.86 0.57
CA THR A 38 -0.66 -22.96 -0.41
C THR A 38 0.72 -23.46 -0.85
N ASN A 39 1.80 -23.05 -0.17
CA ASN A 39 3.19 -23.38 -0.52
C ASN A 39 3.60 -23.03 -1.96
N GLN A 40 2.94 -22.05 -2.59
CA GLN A 40 3.38 -21.54 -3.89
C GLN A 40 4.64 -20.69 -3.72
N VAL A 41 5.45 -20.63 -4.79
CA VAL A 41 6.67 -19.81 -4.79
C VAL A 41 6.29 -18.34 -4.63
N THR A 42 6.71 -17.73 -3.52
CA THR A 42 6.48 -16.31 -3.24
C THR A 42 7.79 -15.61 -2.94
N GLN A 43 7.91 -14.38 -3.42
CA GLN A 43 9.10 -13.56 -3.25
C GLN A 43 9.01 -12.77 -1.92
N PRO A 44 9.95 -12.95 -0.95
CA PRO A 44 9.87 -12.31 0.36
C PRO A 44 9.82 -10.78 0.31
N HIS A 45 10.54 -10.17 -0.65
CA HIS A 45 10.61 -8.72 -0.80
C HIS A 45 9.24 -8.12 -1.19
N ASN A 46 8.36 -8.86 -1.87
CA ASN A 46 7.02 -8.37 -2.21
C ASN A 46 6.18 -8.11 -0.96
N PHE A 47 6.29 -8.95 0.08
CA PHE A 47 5.63 -8.69 1.36
C PHE A 47 6.13 -7.38 1.99
N LYS A 48 7.46 -7.16 1.96
CA LYS A 48 8.07 -5.94 2.51
C LYS A 48 7.61 -4.70 1.73
N HIS A 49 7.58 -4.75 0.41
CA HIS A 49 7.16 -3.64 -0.43
C HIS A 49 5.69 -3.28 -0.25
N LEU A 50 4.78 -4.27 -0.27
CA LEU A 50 3.35 -4.03 -0.09
C LEU A 50 3.04 -3.45 1.30
N LYS A 51 3.63 -4.04 2.37
CA LYS A 51 3.46 -3.51 3.73
C LYS A 51 3.96 -2.08 3.85
N ARG A 52 5.13 -1.78 3.27
CA ARG A 52 5.70 -0.42 3.27
C ARG A 52 4.80 0.57 2.52
N ARG A 53 4.31 0.22 1.33
CA ARG A 53 3.42 1.09 0.56
C ARG A 53 2.11 1.35 1.29
N LEU A 54 1.52 0.32 1.90
CA LEU A 54 0.30 0.44 2.69
C LEU A 54 0.47 1.35 3.92
N ALA A 55 1.62 1.28 4.61
CA ALA A 55 1.95 2.21 5.69
C ALA A 55 2.09 3.65 5.19
N GLN A 56 2.74 3.88 4.06
CA GLN A 56 2.88 5.20 3.46
C GLN A 56 1.52 5.80 3.08
N LEU A 57 0.63 5.02 2.47
CA LEU A 57 -0.72 5.45 2.10
C LEU A 57 -1.56 5.84 3.33
N LYS A 58 -1.51 5.03 4.39
CA LYS A 58 -2.20 5.34 5.65
C LYS A 58 -1.66 6.60 6.31
N PHE A 59 -0.34 6.78 6.30
CA PHE A 59 0.30 7.98 6.83
C PHE A 59 -0.12 9.22 6.04
N HIS A 60 -0.03 9.17 4.71
CA HIS A 60 -0.45 10.27 3.84
C HIS A 60 -1.92 10.65 4.05
N LYS A 61 -2.82 9.66 4.12
CA LYS A 61 -4.23 9.87 4.49
C LYS A 61 -4.37 10.59 5.84
N SER A 62 -3.63 10.14 6.86
CA SER A 62 -3.67 10.76 8.19
C SER A 62 -3.17 12.20 8.19
N CYS A 63 -2.18 12.53 7.35
CA CYS A 63 -1.71 13.89 7.16
C CYS A 63 -2.78 14.77 6.52
N LEU A 64 -3.41 14.30 5.44
CA LEU A 64 -4.48 15.04 4.76
C LEU A 64 -5.66 15.34 5.69
N LEU A 65 -6.07 14.37 6.51
CA LEU A 65 -7.16 14.53 7.48
C LEU A 65 -6.82 15.44 8.66
N ARG A 66 -5.53 15.67 8.93
CA ARG A 66 -5.06 16.49 10.07
C ARG A 66 -4.97 17.97 9.73
N ILE A 67 -4.92 18.35 8.44
CA ILE A 67 -4.80 19.76 8.05
C ILE A 67 -6.08 20.49 8.51
N PRO A 68 -6.00 21.43 9.46
CA PRO A 68 -7.15 22.26 9.81
C PRO A 68 -7.49 23.16 8.62
N ASN A 69 -8.78 23.30 8.33
CA ASN A 69 -9.30 24.28 7.38
C ASN A 69 -8.88 25.70 7.77
#